data_AF-A0A250IUX2-F1
#
_entry.id   AF-A0A250IUX2-F1
#
_cell.length_a   1.000
_cell.length_b   1.000
_cell.length_c   1.000
_cell.angle_alpha   90.00
_cell.angle_beta   90.00
_cell.angle_gamma   90.00
#
_symmetry.space_group_name_H-M   'P 1'
#
loop_
_entity.id
_entity.type
_entity.pdbx_description
1 polymer ?
#
loop_
_entity_poly.entity_id
_entity_poly.type
_entity_poly.pdbx_seq_one_letter_code
_entity_poly.pdbx_strand_id
1 'polypeptide(L)'
;MRDNKSLWMLGVGAALAAAWGCFDFNGAFKACVERGDCPVEPGTCDPSYRDVPDDKFADANCDGIDGTASEAIFVDATTGDDERLNVGEKMTPFRTLGAALAQAVQSGKSIYLARGDYTEQSIQLDKPISIYGGYSGTEGNWARGPQYTTRITVGGIGLTVMNLGEDAGVTLDRLTVQATTLPGTAGAPCIGVRVMDSGGVRLRNLAVTAGAGSPGVSASDTPPAADGGAGFPGNNGATGGAGGQPGPSDCNPPGFGRGGNGETNESRSAPGQAGAPGVDGGTAGEYGCGGGSVCGLGLPGGPGQNGLNGDAGTPGIEGDGVGFVTQGLWSASVGEVGRPGTAGTLGGGGGGGAAALSGVPLNGGGGGGGGGGGCGGQGGQGGQGGGASIALLLINGQVSVEHCALRTAGGGKGGVGAQGAEGGAGGPGGLNGTGETLGGGRAGDGGKGGEGGKGGRGGNGGSGGGGPSVGVWCQDSSVSAQDTTFILGDGGVPGAPSGNPGVRKDYHQCPGLP
;
A
#
# COMPACT_ATOMS: atom_id res chain seq x y z
N MET A 1 59.09 29.22 -74.67
CA MET A 1 57.99 30.04 -75.23
C MET A 1 56.69 29.53 -74.65
N ARG A 2 56.00 30.43 -73.91
CA ARG A 2 54.58 30.45 -73.51
C ARG A 2 53.97 29.33 -72.65
N ASP A 3 53.43 29.82 -71.53
CA ASP A 3 52.36 29.29 -70.68
C ASP A 3 51.14 28.72 -71.43
N ASN A 4 50.37 27.86 -70.74
CA ASN A 4 48.95 28.17 -70.52
C ASN A 4 48.30 27.33 -69.40
N LYS A 5 47.62 28.06 -68.50
CA LYS A 5 46.60 27.60 -67.54
C LYS A 5 45.25 27.37 -68.27
N SER A 6 44.26 26.86 -67.51
CA SER A 6 42.80 27.06 -67.65
C SER A 6 42.03 25.86 -68.23
N LEU A 7 41.17 25.15 -67.47
CA LEU A 7 39.83 25.47 -66.94
C LEU A 7 38.71 24.93 -67.87
N TRP A 8 37.97 23.93 -67.38
CA TRP A 8 36.54 23.65 -67.56
C TRP A 8 35.92 23.58 -68.97
N MET A 9 35.29 22.45 -69.32
CA MET A 9 33.82 22.32 -69.49
C MET A 9 33.39 21.07 -70.29
N LEU A 10 32.24 20.53 -69.86
CA LEU A 10 31.16 19.91 -70.64
C LEU A 10 31.31 18.46 -71.15
N GLY A 11 30.51 17.59 -70.53
CA GLY A 11 29.93 16.40 -71.14
C GLY A 11 28.60 16.06 -70.47
N VAL A 12 27.50 16.62 -70.96
CA VAL A 12 26.11 16.28 -70.56
C VAL A 12 25.42 15.55 -71.71
N GLY A 13 24.72 14.47 -71.33
CA GLY A 13 23.47 14.01 -71.92
C GLY A 13 23.60 12.83 -72.89
N ALA A 14 22.69 11.87 -72.96
CA ALA A 14 21.46 11.46 -72.26
C ALA A 14 21.14 10.06 -72.86
N ALA A 15 20.27 9.15 -72.41
CA ALA A 15 19.10 9.20 -71.57
C ALA A 15 18.72 7.75 -71.19
N LEU A 16 18.19 7.53 -69.99
CA LEU A 16 17.27 6.44 -69.68
C LEU A 16 16.12 7.05 -68.85
N ALA A 17 14.99 7.25 -69.54
CA ALA A 17 13.70 7.72 -69.02
C ALA A 17 13.01 6.58 -68.24
N ALA A 18 12.06 6.75 -67.30
CA ALA A 18 11.39 7.88 -66.69
C ALA A 18 10.78 7.38 -65.37
N ALA A 19 11.12 8.05 -64.28
CA ALA A 19 10.31 8.18 -63.05
C ALA A 19 10.81 9.44 -62.33
N TRP A 20 10.86 10.55 -63.07
CA TRP A 20 11.20 11.85 -62.51
C TRP A 20 9.93 12.41 -61.86
N GLY A 21 9.62 11.90 -60.66
CA GLY A 21 9.01 12.80 -59.69
C GLY A 21 10.02 13.92 -59.48
N CYS A 22 9.64 15.16 -59.77
CA CYS A 22 10.39 16.32 -59.30
C CYS A 22 10.58 16.12 -57.80
N PHE A 23 11.80 15.76 -57.37
CA PHE A 23 12.15 15.94 -55.98
C PHE A 23 12.06 17.44 -55.75
N ASP A 24 11.02 17.85 -55.06
CA ASP A 24 10.80 19.23 -54.69
C ASP A 24 11.80 19.56 -53.58
N PHE A 25 13.06 19.77 -53.97
CA PHE A 25 14.12 20.17 -53.05
C PHE A 25 13.77 21.50 -52.38
N ASN A 26 13.04 22.38 -53.07
CA ASN A 26 12.55 23.63 -52.49
C ASN A 26 11.46 23.38 -51.44
N GLY A 27 10.50 22.50 -51.69
CA GLY A 27 9.48 22.11 -50.72
C GLY A 27 10.02 21.30 -49.56
N ALA A 28 11.01 20.43 -49.80
CA ALA A 28 11.71 19.69 -48.76
C ALA A 28 12.57 20.62 -47.88
N PHE A 29 13.28 21.58 -48.49
CA PHE A 29 14.01 22.63 -47.78
C PHE A 29 13.05 23.55 -47.02
N LYS A 30 11.94 23.97 -47.64
CA LYS A 30 10.91 24.79 -46.97
C LYS A 30 10.28 24.06 -45.78
N ALA A 31 9.92 22.79 -45.93
CA ALA A 31 9.40 21.97 -44.84
C ALA A 31 10.45 21.72 -43.74
N CYS A 32 11.73 21.66 -44.11
CA CYS A 32 12.86 21.58 -43.19
C CYS A 32 13.09 22.89 -42.41
N VAL A 33 12.96 24.05 -43.06
CA VAL A 33 12.96 25.38 -42.43
C VAL A 33 11.72 25.56 -41.54
N GLU A 34 10.54 25.14 -41.99
CA GLU A 34 9.30 25.19 -41.21
C GLU A 34 9.36 24.31 -39.94
N ARG A 35 10.06 23.17 -40.00
CA ARG A 35 10.31 22.30 -38.84
C ARG A 35 11.47 22.77 -37.94
N GLY A 36 12.37 23.62 -38.45
CA GLY A 36 13.59 24.05 -37.76
C GLY A 36 14.78 23.07 -37.90
N ASP A 37 14.69 22.09 -38.79
CA ASP A 37 15.69 21.02 -38.93
C ASP A 37 16.88 21.42 -39.83
N CYS A 38 16.79 22.56 -40.51
CA CYS A 38 17.74 22.93 -41.56
C CYS A 38 19.09 23.40 -41.01
N PRO A 39 20.22 22.99 -41.61
CA PRO A 39 21.53 23.52 -41.24
C PRO A 39 21.62 24.98 -41.69
N VAL A 40 21.50 25.91 -40.75
CA VAL A 40 22.03 27.28 -40.90
C VAL A 40 23.53 27.17 -41.12
N GLU A 41 24.06 27.84 -42.14
CA GLU A 41 25.52 27.92 -42.31
C GLU A 41 26.14 28.59 -41.07
N PRO A 42 27.26 28.08 -40.54
CA PRO A 42 27.92 28.68 -39.39
C PRO A 42 28.25 30.17 -39.68
N GLY A 43 27.56 31.09 -38.98
CA GLY A 43 27.78 32.53 -39.10
C GLY A 43 26.73 33.32 -39.88
N THR A 44 25.67 32.68 -40.39
CA THR A 44 24.51 33.38 -40.95
C THR A 44 23.26 33.05 -40.13
N CYS A 45 22.73 34.02 -39.40
CA CYS A 45 21.39 33.96 -38.81
C CYS A 45 20.42 34.80 -39.67
N ASP A 46 19.14 34.43 -39.72
CA ASP A 46 18.10 35.10 -40.50
C ASP A 46 16.88 35.36 -39.59
N PRO A 47 16.48 36.63 -39.34
CA PRO A 47 15.35 36.96 -38.48
C PRO A 47 13.99 36.35 -38.84
N SER A 48 13.85 35.77 -40.04
CA SER A 48 12.65 35.05 -40.47
C SER A 48 12.66 33.56 -40.12
N TYR A 49 13.79 33.03 -39.65
CA TYR A 49 13.91 31.61 -39.32
C TYR A 49 13.24 31.31 -37.98
N ARG A 50 12.61 30.13 -37.92
CA ARG A 50 12.11 29.57 -36.68
C ARG A 50 13.30 29.07 -35.86
N ASP A 51 13.49 29.64 -34.68
CA ASP A 51 14.52 29.23 -33.75
C ASP A 51 13.88 28.58 -32.52
N VAL A 52 14.13 27.28 -32.35
CA VAL A 52 13.72 26.52 -31.18
C VAL A 52 14.96 26.02 -30.47
N PRO A 53 14.98 26.00 -29.12
CA PRO A 53 16.14 25.53 -28.39
C PRO A 53 16.52 24.10 -28.80
N ASP A 54 17.74 23.92 -29.31
CA ASP A 54 18.22 22.63 -29.82
C ASP A 54 19.68 22.33 -29.40
N ASP A 55 20.26 21.24 -29.90
CA ASP A 55 21.61 20.80 -29.48
C ASP A 55 22.76 21.50 -30.24
N LYS A 56 22.46 22.33 -31.25
CA LYS A 56 23.43 23.17 -31.96
C LYS A 56 23.72 24.45 -31.21
N PHE A 57 22.83 24.88 -30.30
CA PHE A 57 22.94 26.12 -29.54
C PHE A 57 23.12 27.37 -30.39
N ALA A 58 22.59 27.33 -31.62
CA ALA A 58 22.77 28.38 -32.58
C ALA A 58 21.59 29.36 -32.49
N ASP A 59 21.90 30.65 -32.37
CA ASP A 59 20.93 31.72 -32.61
C ASP A 59 20.66 31.77 -34.13
N ALA A 60 19.58 31.11 -34.55
CA ALA A 60 19.21 31.00 -35.95
C ALA A 60 18.47 32.24 -36.45
N ASN A 61 17.80 32.99 -35.57
CA ASN A 61 16.96 34.14 -35.90
C ASN A 61 17.58 35.51 -35.55
N CYS A 62 18.84 35.54 -35.13
CA CYS A 62 19.57 36.74 -34.71
C CYS A 62 18.91 37.51 -33.54
N ASP A 63 18.08 36.90 -32.70
CA ASP A 63 17.42 37.60 -31.59
C ASP A 63 18.26 37.63 -30.29
N GLY A 64 19.43 37.03 -30.35
CA GLY A 64 20.49 37.05 -29.34
C GLY A 64 20.50 35.84 -28.40
N ILE A 65 19.68 34.81 -28.65
CA ILE A 65 19.66 33.56 -27.88
C ILE A 65 19.42 32.35 -28.79
N ASP A 66 19.63 31.15 -28.26
CA ASP A 66 19.15 29.89 -28.83
C ASP A 66 17.68 29.69 -28.42
N GLY A 67 16.76 29.68 -29.38
CA GLY A 67 15.32 29.83 -29.19
C GLY A 67 14.77 31.22 -29.58
N THR A 68 13.45 31.42 -29.47
CA THR A 68 12.81 32.69 -29.86
C THR A 68 12.44 33.53 -28.63
N ALA A 69 13.14 34.64 -28.40
CA ALA A 69 13.02 35.46 -27.20
C ALA A 69 11.62 36.06 -27.00
N SER A 70 10.91 36.40 -28.07
CA SER A 70 9.54 36.94 -28.00
C SER A 70 8.50 35.88 -27.62
N GLU A 71 8.80 34.59 -27.82
CA GLU A 71 7.95 33.43 -27.53
C GLU A 71 8.31 32.74 -26.20
N ALA A 72 9.23 33.34 -25.44
CA ALA A 72 9.73 32.79 -24.19
C ALA A 72 9.35 33.64 -22.97
N ILE A 73 9.28 32.97 -21.82
CA ILE A 73 9.28 33.56 -20.48
C ILE A 73 10.59 33.17 -19.81
N PHE A 74 11.32 34.16 -19.32
CA PHE A 74 12.64 34.00 -18.75
C PHE A 74 12.58 33.89 -17.23
N VAL A 75 13.31 32.92 -16.68
CA VAL A 75 13.39 32.69 -15.23
C VAL A 75 14.84 32.54 -14.78
N ASP A 76 15.25 33.35 -13.81
CA ASP A 76 16.59 33.35 -13.23
C ASP A 76 16.47 33.30 -11.70
N ALA A 77 16.84 32.17 -11.10
CA ALA A 77 16.75 31.99 -9.65
C ALA A 77 17.61 32.98 -8.85
N THR A 78 18.64 33.56 -9.47
CA THR A 78 19.62 34.42 -8.80
C THR A 78 19.24 35.90 -8.91
N THR A 79 18.89 36.36 -10.12
CA THR A 79 18.65 37.79 -10.41
C THR A 79 17.18 38.12 -10.70
N GLY A 80 16.31 37.11 -10.76
CA GLY A 80 14.89 37.30 -11.02
C GLY A 80 14.13 37.92 -9.86
N ASP A 81 12.96 38.48 -10.18
CA ASP A 81 12.04 39.08 -9.22
C ASP A 81 10.60 38.87 -9.70
N ASP A 82 9.83 38.09 -8.94
CA ASP A 82 8.47 37.70 -9.31
C ASP A 82 7.46 38.86 -9.25
N GLU A 83 7.78 39.94 -8.54
CA GLU A 83 6.86 41.07 -8.31
C GLU A 83 7.14 42.28 -9.21
N ARG A 84 8.13 42.17 -10.10
CA ARG A 84 8.57 43.30 -10.92
C ARG A 84 7.62 43.59 -12.09
N LEU A 85 7.56 44.85 -12.50
CA LEU A 85 6.86 45.24 -13.73
C LEU A 85 7.53 44.64 -14.97
N ASN A 86 6.73 44.22 -15.94
CA ASN A 86 7.18 43.52 -17.16
C ASN A 86 8.02 42.28 -16.83
N VAL A 87 7.71 41.59 -15.73
CA VAL A 87 8.40 40.36 -15.36
C VAL A 87 8.21 39.26 -16.42
N GLY A 88 9.26 38.47 -16.64
CA GLY A 88 9.30 37.38 -17.61
C GLY A 88 10.07 37.69 -18.89
N GLU A 89 10.70 38.87 -19.03
CA GLU A 89 11.59 39.19 -20.14
C GLU A 89 13.08 38.97 -19.79
N LYS A 90 13.98 39.00 -20.78
CA LYS A 90 15.44 38.75 -20.61
C LYS A 90 16.10 39.58 -19.50
N MET A 91 15.74 40.86 -19.41
CA MET A 91 16.28 41.81 -18.41
C MET A 91 15.45 41.87 -17.14
N THR A 92 14.24 41.32 -17.20
CA THR A 92 13.26 41.32 -16.12
C THR A 92 12.76 39.90 -15.79
N PRO A 93 13.61 38.89 -15.59
CA PRO A 93 13.12 37.52 -15.45
C PRO A 93 12.35 37.29 -14.15
N PHE A 94 11.48 36.28 -14.16
CA PHE A 94 10.92 35.70 -12.93
C PHE A 94 12.05 35.09 -12.09
N ARG A 95 11.83 35.00 -10.78
CA ARG A 95 12.71 34.27 -9.86
C ARG A 95 12.31 32.82 -9.74
N THR A 96 11.01 32.55 -9.66
CA THR A 96 10.45 31.21 -9.45
C THR A 96 9.83 30.64 -10.71
N LEU A 97 9.96 29.32 -10.88
CA LEU A 97 9.33 28.59 -11.98
C LEU A 97 7.80 28.55 -11.79
N GLY A 98 7.30 28.47 -10.55
CA GLY A 98 5.87 28.52 -10.27
C GLY A 98 5.20 29.81 -10.78
N ALA A 99 5.82 30.97 -10.54
CA ALA A 99 5.31 32.25 -11.05
C ALA A 99 5.36 32.33 -12.58
N ALA A 100 6.45 31.86 -13.19
CA ALA A 100 6.60 31.81 -14.64
C ALA A 100 5.56 30.90 -15.31
N LEU A 101 5.24 29.74 -14.71
CA LEU A 101 4.20 28.84 -15.21
C LEU A 101 2.83 29.50 -15.21
N ALA A 102 2.47 30.24 -14.16
CA ALA A 102 1.21 30.96 -14.10
C ALA A 102 1.05 31.99 -15.24
N GLN A 103 2.16 32.62 -15.67
CA GLN A 103 2.20 33.53 -16.81
C GLN A 103 2.24 32.78 -18.17
N ALA A 104 2.94 31.65 -18.24
CA ALA A 104 3.01 30.82 -19.44
C ALA A 104 1.64 30.24 -19.82
N VAL A 105 0.84 29.82 -18.83
CA VAL A 105 -0.54 29.35 -19.03
C VAL A 105 -1.42 30.40 -19.74
N GLN A 106 -1.19 31.70 -19.46
CA GLN A 106 -1.96 32.79 -20.07
C GLN A 106 -1.46 33.17 -21.46
N SER A 107 -0.14 33.12 -21.67
CA SER A 107 0.51 33.62 -22.88
C SER A 107 0.78 32.55 -23.93
N GLY A 108 0.75 31.27 -23.56
CA GLY A 108 1.13 30.14 -24.42
C GLY A 108 2.62 30.06 -24.71
N LYS A 109 3.45 30.85 -24.03
CA LYS A 109 4.90 30.92 -24.23
C LYS A 109 5.62 29.76 -23.57
N SER A 110 6.79 29.40 -24.12
CA SER A 110 7.70 28.44 -23.49
C SER A 110 8.47 29.10 -22.35
N ILE A 111 9.04 28.31 -21.44
CA ILE A 111 9.82 28.80 -20.30
C ILE A 111 11.30 28.47 -20.48
N TYR A 112 12.15 29.49 -20.39
CA TYR A 112 13.61 29.37 -20.46
C TYR A 112 14.21 29.59 -19.07
N LEU A 113 14.87 28.56 -18.55
CA LEU A 113 15.45 28.53 -17.22
C LEU A 113 16.95 28.78 -17.29
N ALA A 114 17.39 29.79 -16.54
CA ALA A 114 18.80 29.98 -16.24
C ALA A 114 19.37 28.79 -15.45
N ARG A 115 20.70 28.72 -15.40
CA ARG A 115 21.43 27.89 -14.45
C ARG A 115 21.05 28.30 -13.03
N GLY A 116 20.94 27.32 -12.14
CA GLY A 116 20.59 27.57 -10.75
C GLY A 116 19.72 26.47 -10.16
N ASP A 117 19.46 26.61 -8.87
CA ASP A 117 18.63 25.69 -8.09
C ASP A 117 17.26 26.33 -7.81
N TYR A 118 16.21 25.70 -8.33
CA TYR A 118 14.81 26.09 -8.21
C TYR A 118 14.13 25.14 -7.24
N THR A 119 13.83 25.61 -6.03
CA THR A 119 13.06 24.82 -5.05
C THR A 119 11.60 25.24 -5.12
N GLU A 120 10.73 24.31 -5.48
CA GLU A 120 9.34 24.57 -5.81
C GLU A 120 8.43 23.69 -4.96
N GLN A 121 7.23 24.17 -4.64
CA GLN A 121 6.24 23.38 -3.89
C GLN A 121 5.63 22.28 -4.76
N SER A 122 5.34 22.60 -6.01
CA SER A 122 4.80 21.67 -7.00
C SER A 122 4.97 22.26 -8.40
N ILE A 123 5.32 21.43 -9.39
CA ILE A 123 5.37 21.81 -10.80
C ILE A 123 4.36 20.98 -11.59
N GLN A 124 3.37 21.64 -12.19
CA GLN A 124 2.32 21.01 -12.97
C GLN A 124 2.12 21.74 -14.29
N LEU A 125 2.09 20.98 -15.38
CA LEU A 125 1.83 21.45 -16.74
C LEU A 125 0.50 20.87 -17.19
N ASP A 126 -0.55 21.69 -17.15
CA ASP A 126 -1.91 21.39 -17.64
C ASP A 126 -2.25 22.15 -18.93
N LYS A 127 -1.23 22.81 -19.51
CA LYS A 127 -1.21 23.41 -20.84
C LYS A 127 0.05 22.97 -21.59
N PRO A 128 0.05 23.00 -22.93
CA PRO A 128 1.19 22.59 -23.75
C PRO A 128 2.33 23.63 -23.72
N ILE A 129 3.02 23.71 -22.59
CA ILE A 129 4.15 24.62 -22.34
C ILE A 129 5.44 23.80 -22.33
N SER A 130 6.42 24.21 -23.12
CA SER A 130 7.75 23.60 -23.11
C SER A 130 8.68 24.31 -22.13
N ILE A 131 9.56 23.56 -21.46
CA ILE A 131 10.53 24.09 -20.49
C ILE A 131 11.94 23.70 -20.94
N TYR A 132 12.79 24.69 -21.09
CA TYR A 132 14.16 24.53 -21.55
C TYR A 132 15.13 25.07 -20.51
N GLY A 133 16.00 24.22 -19.99
CA GLY A 133 17.17 24.61 -19.20
C GLY A 133 18.39 24.84 -20.08
N GLY A 134 19.53 25.04 -19.43
CA GLY A 134 20.79 25.21 -20.15
C GLY A 134 21.16 26.65 -20.43
N TYR A 135 20.48 27.66 -19.86
CA TYR A 135 20.81 29.06 -20.11
C TYR A 135 21.72 29.64 -19.04
N SER A 136 22.60 30.58 -19.40
CA SER A 136 23.51 31.24 -18.48
C SER A 136 22.84 32.20 -17.49
N GLY A 137 21.59 32.60 -17.76
CA GLY A 137 20.88 33.66 -17.03
C GLY A 137 21.23 35.07 -17.48
N THR A 138 20.70 36.07 -16.76
CA THR A 138 20.82 37.49 -17.11
C THR A 138 22.28 37.94 -17.18
N GLU A 139 23.14 37.47 -16.27
CA GLU A 139 24.57 37.85 -16.23
C GLU A 139 25.38 37.34 -17.43
N GLY A 140 24.96 36.23 -18.03
CA GLY A 140 25.63 35.64 -19.19
C GLY A 140 24.94 35.95 -20.52
N ASN A 141 24.03 36.92 -20.53
CA ASN A 141 23.20 37.29 -21.70
C ASN A 141 22.42 36.10 -22.29
N TRP A 142 21.95 35.18 -21.44
CA TRP A 142 21.16 34.03 -21.87
C TRP A 142 21.84 33.15 -22.95
N ALA A 143 23.17 33.03 -22.92
CA ALA A 143 23.86 32.02 -23.71
C ALA A 143 23.41 30.61 -23.31
N ARG A 144 23.20 29.71 -24.27
CA ARG A 144 22.78 28.32 -24.02
C ARG A 144 23.94 27.34 -24.21
N GLY A 145 23.96 26.29 -23.40
CA GLY A 145 24.97 25.24 -23.50
C GLY A 145 24.92 24.21 -22.37
N PRO A 146 25.60 23.06 -22.53
CA PRO A 146 25.54 21.95 -21.57
C PRO A 146 26.18 22.28 -20.21
N GLN A 147 27.04 23.30 -20.14
CA GLN A 147 27.70 23.74 -18.91
C GLN A 147 26.77 24.48 -17.93
N TYR A 148 25.59 24.91 -18.38
CA TYR A 148 24.65 25.70 -17.58
C TYR A 148 23.59 24.81 -16.96
N THR A 149 23.89 24.25 -15.78
CA THR A 149 22.98 23.29 -15.12
C THR A 149 21.78 23.98 -14.45
N THR A 150 20.57 23.55 -14.82
CA THR A 150 19.31 23.94 -14.19
C THR A 150 18.79 22.79 -13.33
N ARG A 151 18.61 23.01 -12.02
CA ARG A 151 18.09 21.99 -11.09
C ARG A 151 16.76 22.42 -10.50
N ILE A 152 15.76 21.56 -10.59
CA ILE A 152 14.44 21.72 -10.01
C ILE A 152 14.29 20.71 -8.87
N THR A 153 13.99 21.16 -7.67
CA THR A 153 13.79 20.31 -6.49
C THR A 153 12.38 20.46 -5.95
N VAL A 154 11.67 19.33 -5.80
CA VAL A 154 10.28 19.30 -5.30
C VAL A 154 10.09 18.12 -4.34
N GLY A 155 9.21 18.27 -3.36
CA GLY A 155 8.82 17.21 -2.43
C GLY A 155 7.80 16.24 -3.03
N GLY A 156 8.04 14.94 -2.90
CA GLY A 156 7.14 13.89 -3.38
C GLY A 156 7.25 13.69 -4.89
N ILE A 157 6.55 14.51 -5.68
CA ILE A 157 6.52 14.41 -7.14
C ILE A 157 7.26 15.60 -7.75
N GLY A 158 8.31 15.33 -8.54
CA GLY A 158 9.20 16.33 -9.13
C GLY A 158 8.51 17.25 -10.13
N LEU A 159 7.91 16.67 -11.17
CA LEU A 159 7.21 17.40 -12.23
C LEU A 159 6.03 16.58 -12.74
N THR A 160 4.87 17.20 -12.94
CA THR A 160 3.70 16.55 -13.54
C THR A 160 3.30 17.21 -14.86
N VAL A 161 3.13 16.43 -15.92
CA VAL A 161 2.46 16.84 -17.17
C VAL A 161 1.12 16.12 -17.23
N MET A 162 0.01 16.83 -17.43
CA MET A 162 -1.31 16.21 -17.37
C MET A 162 -2.36 16.85 -18.28
N ASN A 163 -3.30 16.03 -18.76
CA ASN A 163 -4.52 16.45 -19.47
C ASN A 163 -4.27 17.29 -20.74
N LEU A 164 -3.26 16.94 -21.53
CA LEU A 164 -2.90 17.70 -22.72
C LEU A 164 -3.43 17.09 -24.04
N GLY A 165 -3.97 15.87 -24.01
CA GLY A 165 -4.40 15.15 -25.20
C GLY A 165 -3.24 14.43 -25.90
N GLU A 166 -3.47 13.85 -27.09
CA GLU A 166 -2.57 12.87 -27.71
C GLU A 166 -1.30 13.46 -28.37
N ASP A 167 -1.28 14.74 -28.75
CA ASP A 167 -0.12 15.39 -29.38
C ASP A 167 0.07 16.81 -28.83
N ALA A 168 0.51 16.88 -27.57
CA ALA A 168 0.69 18.14 -26.86
C ALA A 168 1.89 18.96 -27.35
N GLY A 169 2.84 18.33 -28.04
CA GLY A 169 4.07 19.00 -28.50
C GLY A 169 4.97 19.56 -27.40
N VAL A 170 4.83 19.09 -26.15
CA VAL A 170 5.59 19.59 -24.99
C VAL A 170 7.01 19.01 -24.99
N THR A 171 8.00 19.87 -24.84
CA THR A 171 9.40 19.48 -24.67
C THR A 171 9.92 19.93 -23.31
N LEU A 172 10.52 19.00 -22.58
CA LEU A 172 11.33 19.28 -21.39
C LEU A 172 12.78 18.96 -21.77
N ASP A 173 13.66 19.96 -21.73
CA ASP A 173 15.04 19.81 -22.20
C ASP A 173 16.07 20.38 -21.22
N ARG A 174 17.16 19.64 -20.99
CA ARG A 174 18.31 20.04 -20.15
C ARG A 174 17.96 20.43 -18.71
N LEU A 175 17.07 19.66 -18.09
CA LEU A 175 16.64 19.85 -16.71
C LEU A 175 17.20 18.75 -15.81
N THR A 176 17.64 19.13 -14.60
CA THR A 176 17.85 18.19 -13.50
C THR A 176 16.63 18.23 -12.58
N VAL A 177 15.79 17.21 -12.62
CA VAL A 177 14.59 17.12 -11.76
C VAL A 177 14.89 16.22 -10.56
N GLN A 178 14.80 16.77 -9.36
CA GLN A 178 15.05 16.08 -8.10
C GLN A 178 13.79 16.04 -7.25
N ALA A 179 13.13 14.88 -7.25
CA ALA A 179 12.05 14.59 -6.32
C ALA A 179 12.63 14.09 -4.99
N THR A 180 12.13 14.61 -3.88
CA THR A 180 12.61 14.27 -2.52
C THR A 180 11.54 13.57 -1.70
N THR A 181 11.95 12.66 -0.82
CA THR A 181 11.02 11.93 0.05
C THR A 181 10.30 12.89 0.99
N LEU A 182 8.96 12.79 1.05
CA LEU A 182 8.17 13.58 2.00
C LEU A 182 8.27 12.98 3.41
N PRO A 183 8.69 13.74 4.43
CA PRO A 183 8.72 13.26 5.81
C PRO A 183 7.30 12.98 6.34
N GLY A 184 7.16 11.93 7.14
CA GLY A 184 5.93 11.66 7.91
C GLY A 184 4.77 11.06 7.13
N THR A 185 4.92 10.78 5.83
CA THR A 185 3.88 10.16 5.00
C THR A 185 4.19 8.69 4.75
N ALA A 186 3.71 7.81 5.63
CA ALA A 186 3.95 6.37 5.53
C ALA A 186 3.51 5.80 4.18
N GLY A 187 4.37 4.97 3.57
CA GLY A 187 4.10 4.33 2.29
C GLY A 187 3.97 5.29 1.09
N ALA A 188 4.25 6.58 1.24
CA ALA A 188 4.13 7.55 0.15
C ALA A 188 5.20 7.34 -0.94
N PRO A 189 4.83 7.47 -2.23
CA PRO A 189 5.80 7.39 -3.32
C PRO A 189 6.64 8.65 -3.43
N CYS A 190 7.82 8.50 -4.01
CA CYS A 190 8.64 9.58 -4.53
C CYS A 190 8.80 9.38 -6.04
N ILE A 191 8.34 10.35 -6.83
CA ILE A 191 8.23 10.23 -8.30
C ILE A 191 8.98 11.39 -8.94
N GLY A 192 9.91 11.11 -9.84
CA GLY A 192 10.69 12.14 -10.54
C GLY A 192 9.82 12.96 -11.49
N VAL A 193 9.34 12.35 -12.57
CA VAL A 193 8.42 12.96 -13.53
C VAL A 193 7.19 12.08 -13.69
N ARG A 194 6.02 12.68 -13.73
CA ARG A 194 4.75 12.02 -13.96
C ARG A 194 4.06 12.59 -15.19
N VAL A 195 3.62 11.73 -16.11
CA VAL A 195 2.85 12.11 -17.30
C VAL A 195 1.53 11.37 -17.27
N MET A 196 0.42 12.12 -17.37
CA MET A 196 -0.94 11.57 -17.31
C MET A 196 -1.79 12.11 -18.45
N ASP A 197 -2.51 11.26 -19.18
CA ASP A 197 -3.50 11.69 -20.18
C ASP A 197 -2.91 12.69 -21.20
N SER A 198 -1.67 12.44 -21.62
CA SER A 198 -0.86 13.37 -22.43
C SER A 198 0.10 12.61 -23.34
N GLY A 199 0.04 12.89 -24.64
CA GLY A 199 0.95 12.38 -25.67
C GLY A 199 1.74 13.50 -26.34
N GLY A 200 2.70 13.14 -27.19
CA GLY A 200 3.62 14.11 -27.81
C GLY A 200 4.55 14.80 -26.81
N VAL A 201 4.80 14.19 -25.64
CA VAL A 201 5.70 14.73 -24.62
C VAL A 201 7.12 14.23 -24.89
N ARG A 202 8.06 15.16 -25.05
CA ARG A 202 9.48 14.88 -25.34
C ARG A 202 10.34 15.23 -24.12
N LEU A 203 11.07 14.25 -23.62
CA LEU A 203 12.03 14.36 -22.53
C LEU A 203 13.44 14.27 -23.12
N ARG A 204 14.17 15.38 -23.17
CA ARG A 204 15.51 15.47 -23.75
C ARG A 204 16.55 15.91 -22.71
N ASN A 205 17.72 15.28 -22.74
CA ASN A 205 18.86 15.67 -21.89
C ASN A 205 18.51 15.84 -20.39
N LEU A 206 17.53 15.10 -19.87
CA LEU A 206 17.11 15.22 -18.47
C LEU A 206 17.96 14.36 -17.55
N ALA A 207 18.22 14.86 -16.35
CA ALA A 207 18.66 14.07 -15.23
C ALA A 207 17.52 14.01 -14.19
N VAL A 208 16.84 12.87 -14.11
CA VAL A 208 15.71 12.69 -13.18
C VAL A 208 16.17 11.83 -12.00
N THR A 209 15.98 12.33 -10.79
CA THR A 209 16.27 11.62 -9.55
C THR A 209 15.01 11.56 -8.68
N ALA A 210 14.53 10.36 -8.42
CA ALA A 210 13.53 10.10 -7.39
C ALA A 210 14.22 9.71 -6.08
N GLY A 211 13.86 10.41 -4.99
CA GLY A 211 14.20 10.04 -3.63
C GLY A 211 13.63 8.68 -3.23
N ALA A 212 13.95 8.23 -2.02
CA ALA A 212 13.48 6.93 -1.55
C ALA A 212 11.96 7.00 -1.32
N GLY A 213 11.27 5.89 -1.55
CA GLY A 213 9.89 5.81 -1.09
C GLY A 213 9.82 5.80 0.43
N SER A 214 8.78 6.39 1.01
CA SER A 214 8.63 6.45 2.46
C SER A 214 8.38 5.04 3.03
N PRO A 215 8.95 4.68 4.19
CA PRO A 215 8.68 3.39 4.81
C PRO A 215 7.19 3.25 5.20
N GLY A 216 6.68 2.02 5.17
CA GLY A 216 5.39 1.66 5.74
C GLY A 216 5.45 1.60 7.27
N VAL A 217 4.29 1.71 7.90
CA VAL A 217 4.13 1.58 9.36
C VAL A 217 3.75 0.15 9.72
N SER A 218 4.40 -0.38 10.77
CA SER A 218 4.02 -1.66 11.37
C SER A 218 2.68 -1.54 12.08
N ALA A 219 1.87 -2.59 11.97
CA ALA A 219 0.61 -2.67 12.67
C ALA A 219 0.81 -2.79 14.20
N SER A 220 -0.13 -2.23 14.96
CA SER A 220 -0.20 -2.40 16.41
C SER A 220 -0.82 -3.74 16.78
N ASP A 221 -0.32 -4.35 17.85
CA ASP A 221 -0.89 -5.58 18.39
C ASP A 221 -2.35 -5.41 18.82
N THR A 222 -3.12 -6.49 18.66
CA THR A 222 -4.50 -6.58 19.12
C THR A 222 -4.57 -7.16 20.54
N PRO A 223 -5.37 -6.59 21.46
CA PRO A 223 -5.54 -7.12 22.82
C PRO A 223 -6.07 -8.57 22.84
N PRO A 224 -5.76 -9.37 23.87
CA PRO A 224 -6.34 -10.70 24.05
C PRO A 224 -7.87 -10.69 24.09
N ALA A 225 -8.48 -11.79 23.66
CA ALA A 225 -9.93 -11.96 23.75
C ALA A 225 -10.40 -12.24 25.18
N ALA A 226 -11.70 -12.00 25.42
CA ALA A 226 -12.32 -12.19 26.72
C ALA A 226 -12.30 -13.67 27.16
N ASP A 227 -11.99 -13.90 28.44
CA ASP A 227 -12.04 -15.21 29.08
C ASP A 227 -13.49 -15.64 29.34
N GLY A 228 -13.70 -16.95 29.42
CA GLY A 228 -14.95 -17.51 29.89
C GLY A 228 -15.10 -17.39 31.41
N GLY A 229 -16.32 -17.15 31.88
CA GLY A 229 -16.62 -17.07 33.31
C GLY A 229 -16.69 -18.44 33.99
N ALA A 230 -16.49 -18.46 35.31
CA ALA A 230 -16.58 -19.68 36.10
C ALA A 230 -18.02 -20.21 36.18
N GLY A 231 -18.20 -21.52 36.10
CA GLY A 231 -19.45 -22.18 36.42
C GLY A 231 -19.77 -22.06 37.90
N PHE A 232 -21.05 -21.88 38.24
CA PHE A 232 -21.48 -21.79 39.63
C PHE A 232 -21.49 -23.18 40.28
N PRO A 233 -21.17 -23.27 41.58
CA PRO A 233 -21.25 -24.54 42.30
C PRO A 233 -22.70 -25.04 42.37
N GLY A 234 -22.87 -26.35 42.44
CA GLY A 234 -24.16 -26.96 42.78
C GLY A 234 -24.47 -26.79 44.27
N ASN A 235 -25.75 -26.69 44.61
CA ASN A 235 -26.19 -26.62 46.00
C ASN A 235 -26.08 -27.98 46.68
N ASN A 236 -25.75 -27.98 47.97
CA ASN A 236 -25.78 -29.19 48.79
C ASN A 236 -27.21 -29.73 48.91
N GLY A 237 -27.34 -31.03 49.21
CA GLY A 237 -28.67 -31.65 49.41
C GLY A 237 -29.47 -30.97 50.52
N ALA A 238 -28.82 -30.54 51.60
CA ALA A 238 -29.43 -29.82 52.72
C ALA A 238 -30.04 -28.46 52.35
N THR A 239 -29.66 -27.89 51.20
CA THR A 239 -30.20 -26.63 50.67
C THR A 239 -31.00 -26.84 49.38
N GLY A 240 -31.48 -28.07 49.14
CA GLY A 240 -32.40 -28.40 48.05
C GLY A 240 -31.74 -28.86 46.76
N GLY A 241 -30.43 -29.13 46.75
CA GLY A 241 -29.77 -29.87 45.66
C GLY A 241 -29.83 -29.21 44.28
N ALA A 242 -30.15 -27.92 44.16
CA ALA A 242 -30.23 -27.25 42.87
C ALA A 242 -28.89 -27.27 42.12
N GLY A 243 -28.93 -27.58 40.83
CA GLY A 243 -27.74 -27.56 39.97
C GLY A 243 -27.22 -26.15 39.71
N GLY A 244 -25.90 -26.02 39.64
CA GLY A 244 -25.20 -24.75 39.43
C GLY A 244 -25.49 -24.14 38.06
N GLN A 245 -25.59 -22.82 37.99
CA GLN A 245 -25.72 -22.08 36.73
C GLN A 245 -24.40 -22.15 35.92
N PRO A 246 -24.46 -22.14 34.59
CA PRO A 246 -23.26 -22.11 33.77
C PRO A 246 -22.50 -20.79 33.91
N GLY A 247 -21.20 -20.82 33.61
CA GLY A 247 -20.38 -19.62 33.56
C GLY A 247 -20.75 -18.73 32.37
N PRO A 248 -20.72 -17.39 32.53
CA PRO A 248 -21.00 -16.49 31.42
C PRO A 248 -19.92 -16.58 30.33
N SER A 249 -20.30 -16.27 29.10
CA SER A 249 -19.38 -16.11 27.97
C SER A 249 -19.94 -15.06 27.02
N ASP A 250 -19.11 -14.12 26.58
CA ASP A 250 -19.50 -13.04 25.67
C ASP A 250 -19.65 -13.52 24.22
N CYS A 251 -19.19 -14.73 23.91
CA CYS A 251 -19.11 -15.30 22.56
C CYS A 251 -19.85 -16.63 22.40
N ASN A 252 -20.47 -17.15 23.46
CA ASN A 252 -21.33 -18.32 23.40
C ASN A 252 -22.76 -17.96 23.85
N PRO A 253 -23.80 -18.63 23.31
CA PRO A 253 -25.17 -18.40 23.75
C PRO A 253 -25.36 -18.83 25.22
N PRO A 254 -26.19 -18.11 26.00
CA PRO A 254 -26.49 -18.49 27.37
C PRO A 254 -27.37 -19.75 27.44
N GLY A 255 -27.41 -20.41 28.61
CA GLY A 255 -28.39 -21.46 28.92
C GLY A 255 -27.93 -22.91 28.70
N PHE A 256 -26.70 -23.13 28.27
CA PHE A 256 -26.07 -24.45 28.15
C PHE A 256 -25.14 -24.72 29.33
N GLY A 257 -24.88 -25.99 29.65
CA GLY A 257 -23.94 -26.35 30.74
C GLY A 257 -24.48 -26.20 32.16
N ARG A 258 -25.78 -26.00 32.37
CA ARG A 258 -26.37 -26.00 33.73
C ARG A 258 -26.17 -27.35 34.42
N GLY A 259 -25.77 -27.34 35.69
CA GLY A 259 -25.69 -28.56 36.50
C GLY A 259 -27.05 -29.23 36.69
N GLY A 260 -27.06 -30.55 36.83
CA GLY A 260 -28.25 -31.33 37.13
C GLY A 260 -28.67 -31.13 38.58
N ASN A 261 -29.96 -31.01 38.84
CA ASN A 261 -30.46 -30.98 40.22
C ASN A 261 -30.27 -32.36 40.87
N GLY A 262 -29.81 -32.39 42.12
CA GLY A 262 -29.91 -33.58 42.97
C GLY A 262 -31.36 -33.89 43.31
N GLU A 263 -31.67 -35.15 43.61
CA GLU A 263 -33.03 -35.55 43.98
C GLU A 263 -33.32 -35.16 45.43
N THR A 264 -34.52 -34.59 45.67
CA THR A 264 -34.93 -34.07 47.00
C THR A 264 -36.19 -34.74 47.56
N ASN A 265 -36.48 -35.97 47.15
CA ASN A 265 -37.77 -36.61 47.40
C ASN A 265 -37.88 -37.25 48.78
N GLU A 266 -39.08 -37.13 49.36
CA GLU A 266 -39.41 -37.42 50.75
C GLU A 266 -39.87 -38.87 51.01
N SER A 267 -39.87 -39.77 50.02
CA SER A 267 -40.46 -41.12 50.21
C SER A 267 -39.80 -42.30 49.49
N ARG A 268 -38.82 -42.09 48.60
CA ARG A 268 -38.09 -43.19 47.93
C ARG A 268 -36.73 -42.73 47.41
N SER A 269 -35.80 -43.67 47.24
CA SER A 269 -34.57 -43.42 46.49
C SER A 269 -34.89 -43.20 45.01
N ALA A 270 -34.31 -42.16 44.43
CA ALA A 270 -34.53 -41.78 43.04
C ALA A 270 -33.27 -41.11 42.47
N PRO A 271 -33.07 -41.20 41.14
CA PRO A 271 -31.87 -40.66 40.51
C PRO A 271 -31.92 -39.12 40.52
N GLY A 272 -30.76 -38.49 40.52
CA GLY A 272 -30.67 -37.06 40.25
C GLY A 272 -31.01 -36.74 38.78
N GLN A 273 -30.81 -35.50 38.38
CA GLN A 273 -30.96 -35.08 36.98
C GLN A 273 -29.59 -35.06 36.29
N ALA A 274 -29.57 -35.39 35.00
CA ALA A 274 -28.36 -35.18 34.19
C ALA A 274 -28.05 -33.68 34.09
N GLY A 275 -26.77 -33.35 33.95
CA GLY A 275 -26.35 -32.00 33.61
C GLY A 275 -26.81 -31.63 32.20
N ALA A 276 -27.08 -30.36 31.96
CA ALA A 276 -27.32 -29.86 30.63
C ALA A 276 -26.02 -29.88 29.80
N PRO A 277 -26.10 -30.17 28.50
CA PRO A 277 -24.94 -30.20 27.63
C PRO A 277 -24.33 -28.80 27.49
N GLY A 278 -23.00 -28.74 27.51
CA GLY A 278 -22.21 -27.70 26.86
C GLY A 278 -21.61 -28.30 25.60
N VAL A 279 -20.73 -29.28 25.80
CA VAL A 279 -20.48 -30.39 24.85
C VAL A 279 -21.40 -31.55 25.22
N ASP A 280 -21.15 -32.18 26.38
CA ASP A 280 -22.02 -33.20 26.99
C ASP A 280 -22.14 -32.97 28.50
N GLY A 281 -23.34 -33.19 29.04
CA GLY A 281 -23.60 -33.12 30.47
C GLY A 281 -23.19 -34.38 31.21
N GLY A 282 -22.96 -34.24 32.52
CA GLY A 282 -22.70 -35.35 33.41
C GLY A 282 -23.94 -36.22 33.62
N THR A 283 -23.74 -37.53 33.72
CA THR A 283 -24.83 -38.49 33.96
C THR A 283 -25.46 -38.25 35.33
N ALA A 284 -26.77 -38.45 35.43
CA ALA A 284 -27.46 -38.46 36.72
C ALA A 284 -26.86 -39.53 37.65
N GLY A 285 -26.75 -39.22 38.95
CA GLY A 285 -26.48 -40.23 39.95
C GLY A 285 -27.64 -41.20 40.02
N GLU A 286 -27.35 -42.51 39.98
CA GLU A 286 -28.35 -43.57 40.14
C GLU A 286 -28.51 -43.99 41.61
N TYR A 287 -29.54 -44.78 41.91
CA TYR A 287 -29.77 -45.34 43.24
C TYR A 287 -29.37 -46.82 43.27
N GLY A 288 -28.63 -47.24 44.31
CA GLY A 288 -27.85 -48.48 44.31
C GLY A 288 -28.61 -49.81 44.43
N CYS A 289 -29.92 -49.87 44.15
CA CYS A 289 -30.71 -51.11 44.30
C CYS A 289 -31.42 -51.48 43.00
N GLY A 290 -31.25 -52.73 42.55
CA GLY A 290 -31.96 -53.31 41.41
C GLY A 290 -33.46 -53.53 41.71
N GLY A 291 -34.25 -52.46 41.70
CA GLY A 291 -35.72 -52.50 41.73
C GLY A 291 -36.40 -52.40 43.10
N GLY A 292 -35.68 -52.07 44.18
CA GLY A 292 -36.25 -51.83 45.53
C GLY A 292 -36.40 -50.34 45.87
N SER A 293 -37.47 -49.96 46.57
CA SER A 293 -37.86 -48.56 46.84
C SER A 293 -37.07 -47.83 47.96
N VAL A 294 -36.21 -48.53 48.71
CA VAL A 294 -35.52 -48.02 49.91
C VAL A 294 -34.04 -48.40 49.88
N CYS A 295 -33.15 -47.43 49.69
CA CYS A 295 -31.69 -47.65 49.65
C CYS A 295 -30.96 -46.62 50.51
N GLY A 296 -30.08 -47.09 51.40
CA GLY A 296 -29.24 -46.21 52.21
C GLY A 296 -28.09 -45.52 51.44
N LEU A 297 -27.90 -45.83 50.16
CA LEU A 297 -26.81 -45.28 49.34
C LEU A 297 -27.35 -44.71 48.02
N GLY A 298 -27.12 -43.41 47.82
CA GLY A 298 -27.27 -42.71 46.55
C GLY A 298 -25.92 -42.60 45.85
N LEU A 299 -25.87 -42.86 44.55
CA LEU A 299 -24.63 -42.73 43.76
C LEU A 299 -24.42 -41.28 43.34
N PRO A 300 -23.16 -40.84 43.23
CA PRO A 300 -22.83 -39.48 42.80
C PRO A 300 -23.18 -39.28 41.32
N GLY A 301 -23.43 -38.02 40.95
CA GLY A 301 -23.54 -37.61 39.55
C GLY A 301 -22.19 -37.65 38.83
N GLY A 302 -22.22 -37.92 37.52
CA GLY A 302 -21.03 -37.89 36.66
C GLY A 302 -20.55 -36.45 36.44
N PRO A 303 -19.24 -36.23 36.19
CA PRO A 303 -18.73 -34.93 35.82
C PRO A 303 -19.24 -34.51 34.44
N GLY A 304 -19.38 -33.20 34.21
CA GLY A 304 -19.61 -32.66 32.88
C GLY A 304 -18.35 -32.73 32.01
N GLN A 305 -18.52 -32.87 30.69
CA GLN A 305 -17.36 -32.84 29.78
C GLN A 305 -16.80 -31.43 29.65
N ASN A 306 -15.48 -31.34 29.50
CA ASN A 306 -14.81 -30.07 29.19
C ASN A 306 -15.22 -29.59 27.78
N GLY A 307 -15.25 -28.28 27.61
CA GLY A 307 -15.43 -27.62 26.33
C GLY A 307 -14.27 -27.91 25.38
N LEU A 308 -14.58 -27.91 24.09
CA LEU A 308 -13.60 -28.00 23.02
C LEU A 308 -12.92 -26.64 22.83
N ASN A 309 -11.61 -26.66 22.61
CA ASN A 309 -10.88 -25.44 22.27
C ASN A 309 -11.29 -24.94 20.88
N GLY A 310 -11.26 -23.63 20.70
CA GLY A 310 -11.44 -23.00 19.41
C GLY A 310 -10.23 -23.19 18.49
N ASP A 311 -10.50 -23.31 17.20
CA ASP A 311 -9.50 -23.31 16.14
C ASP A 311 -8.84 -21.95 15.97
N ALA A 312 -7.55 -21.96 15.63
CA ALA A 312 -6.80 -20.75 15.32
C ALA A 312 -7.29 -20.09 14.01
N GLY A 313 -7.21 -18.76 13.98
CA GLY A 313 -7.50 -17.97 12.79
C GLY A 313 -6.42 -18.13 11.72
N THR A 314 -6.79 -17.90 10.46
CA THR A 314 -5.85 -17.95 9.33
C THR A 314 -5.06 -16.65 9.21
N PRO A 315 -3.76 -16.69 8.89
CA PRO A 315 -2.97 -15.49 8.62
C PRO A 315 -3.53 -14.65 7.47
N GLY A 316 -3.27 -13.34 7.49
CA GLY A 316 -3.53 -12.43 6.38
C GLY A 316 -2.51 -12.59 5.25
N ILE A 317 -2.90 -12.21 4.04
CA ILE A 317 -2.02 -12.22 2.87
C ILE A 317 -0.98 -11.09 2.98
N GLU A 318 0.26 -11.38 2.62
CA GLU A 318 1.37 -10.40 2.55
C GLU A 318 1.17 -9.41 1.40
N GLY A 319 1.65 -8.17 1.53
CA GLY A 319 1.68 -7.21 0.42
C GLY A 319 2.57 -7.70 -0.73
N ASP A 320 2.25 -7.32 -1.97
CA ASP A 320 2.87 -7.85 -3.20
C ASP A 320 4.24 -7.27 -3.57
N GLY A 321 4.69 -6.19 -2.91
CA GLY A 321 5.95 -5.52 -3.22
C GLY A 321 5.97 -4.69 -4.52
N VAL A 322 4.81 -4.45 -5.13
CA VAL A 322 4.66 -3.71 -6.38
C VAL A 322 3.75 -2.49 -6.17
N GLY A 323 2.64 -2.68 -5.47
CA GLY A 323 1.60 -1.66 -5.35
C GLY A 323 0.77 -1.54 -6.63
N PHE A 324 -0.04 -0.49 -6.72
CA PHE A 324 -0.94 -0.28 -7.84
C PHE A 324 -1.13 1.21 -8.12
N VAL A 325 -1.56 1.52 -9.34
CA VAL A 325 -1.88 2.88 -9.75
C VAL A 325 -3.39 2.98 -9.98
N THR A 326 -4.04 3.86 -9.21
CA THR A 326 -5.48 4.13 -9.29
C THR A 326 -5.68 5.63 -9.30
N GLN A 327 -6.52 6.13 -10.22
CA GLN A 327 -6.84 7.56 -10.35
C GLN A 327 -5.60 8.48 -10.47
N GLY A 328 -4.57 8.04 -11.20
CA GLY A 328 -3.34 8.85 -11.40
C GLY A 328 -2.37 8.86 -10.21
N LEU A 329 -2.66 8.08 -9.17
CA LEU A 329 -1.85 7.98 -7.96
C LEU A 329 -1.34 6.56 -7.75
N TRP A 330 -0.04 6.42 -7.54
CA TRP A 330 0.54 5.16 -7.08
C TRP A 330 0.29 4.97 -5.58
N SER A 331 -0.10 3.77 -5.19
CA SER A 331 -0.34 3.36 -3.79
C SER A 331 0.38 2.05 -3.47
N ALA A 332 0.92 1.97 -2.25
CA ALA A 332 1.62 0.77 -1.78
C ALA A 332 0.67 -0.39 -1.50
N SER A 333 1.15 -1.62 -1.70
CA SER A 333 0.41 -2.82 -1.27
C SER A 333 0.55 -3.06 0.22
N VAL A 334 -0.58 -3.16 0.90
CA VAL A 334 -0.68 -3.42 2.33
C VAL A 334 -0.81 -4.90 2.60
N GLY A 335 -0.37 -5.36 3.77
CA GLY A 335 -0.74 -6.68 4.26
C GLY A 335 -2.21 -6.71 4.65
N GLU A 336 -2.86 -7.86 4.46
CA GLU A 336 -4.25 -8.06 4.86
C GLU A 336 -4.37 -8.39 6.36
N VAL A 337 -5.53 -8.12 6.92
CA VAL A 337 -5.86 -8.48 8.32
C VAL A 337 -5.98 -10.01 8.43
N GLY A 338 -5.41 -10.58 9.49
CA GLY A 338 -5.62 -11.99 9.82
C GLY A 338 -7.08 -12.28 10.14
N ARG A 339 -7.53 -13.53 9.99
CA ARG A 339 -8.87 -13.92 10.42
C ARG A 339 -8.91 -14.19 11.93
N PRO A 340 -10.02 -13.91 12.62
CA PRO A 340 -10.15 -14.23 14.04
C PRO A 340 -10.12 -15.74 14.27
N GLY A 341 -9.68 -16.15 15.45
CA GLY A 341 -9.87 -17.52 15.94
C GLY A 341 -11.33 -17.77 16.30
N THR A 342 -11.71 -19.03 16.41
CA THR A 342 -13.06 -19.40 16.87
C THR A 342 -13.13 -19.44 18.39
N ALA A 343 -14.33 -19.25 18.96
CA ALA A 343 -14.53 -19.37 20.40
C ALA A 343 -14.42 -20.83 20.85
N GLY A 344 -13.93 -21.05 22.08
CA GLY A 344 -14.07 -22.34 22.74
C GLY A 344 -15.54 -22.61 23.05
N THR A 345 -15.89 -23.89 23.19
CA THR A 345 -17.26 -24.27 23.58
C THR A 345 -17.43 -24.25 25.10
N LEU A 346 -18.68 -24.20 25.55
CA LEU A 346 -19.05 -24.27 26.96
C LEU A 346 -18.74 -25.66 27.54
N GLY A 347 -18.35 -25.71 28.81
CA GLY A 347 -18.29 -26.95 29.56
C GLY A 347 -19.68 -27.51 29.84
N GLY A 348 -19.82 -28.83 29.93
CA GLY A 348 -21.05 -29.48 30.36
C GLY A 348 -21.31 -29.31 31.86
N GLY A 349 -22.58 -29.27 32.26
CA GLY A 349 -22.94 -29.30 33.67
C GLY A 349 -22.69 -30.67 34.27
N GLY A 350 -22.28 -30.76 35.54
CA GLY A 350 -22.21 -32.02 36.26
C GLY A 350 -23.61 -32.59 36.53
N GLY A 351 -23.74 -33.91 36.65
CA GLY A 351 -25.01 -34.54 37.02
C GLY A 351 -25.35 -34.33 38.51
N GLY A 352 -26.62 -34.31 38.86
CA GLY A 352 -27.08 -34.30 40.25
C GLY A 352 -26.96 -35.68 40.89
N GLY A 353 -26.65 -35.72 42.19
CA GLY A 353 -26.60 -36.94 42.97
C GLY A 353 -27.97 -37.53 43.26
N ALA A 354 -28.03 -38.85 43.44
CA ALA A 354 -29.27 -39.54 43.81
C ALA A 354 -29.64 -39.31 45.28
N ALA A 355 -30.94 -39.32 45.57
CA ALA A 355 -31.45 -39.35 46.94
C ALA A 355 -31.28 -40.74 47.56
N ALA A 356 -31.01 -40.77 48.86
CA ALA A 356 -30.99 -41.99 49.66
C ALA A 356 -32.14 -41.98 50.68
N LEU A 357 -32.61 -43.17 51.06
CA LEU A 357 -33.63 -43.35 52.09
C LEU A 357 -33.10 -44.33 53.14
N SER A 358 -32.76 -43.80 54.32
CA SER A 358 -32.21 -44.57 55.46
C SER A 358 -32.94 -44.17 56.73
N GLY A 359 -34.23 -44.53 56.84
CA GLY A 359 -35.11 -44.11 57.93
C GLY A 359 -35.60 -42.66 57.82
N VAL A 360 -34.80 -41.77 57.21
CA VAL A 360 -35.17 -40.43 56.77
C VAL A 360 -34.71 -40.20 55.31
N PRO A 361 -35.41 -39.34 54.54
CA PRO A 361 -34.95 -38.91 53.22
C PRO A 361 -33.63 -38.13 53.31
N LEU A 362 -32.69 -38.43 52.43
CA LEU A 362 -31.42 -37.74 52.28
C LEU A 362 -31.33 -37.19 50.85
N ASN A 363 -31.20 -35.87 50.75
CA ASN A 363 -31.17 -35.18 49.47
C ASN A 363 -29.82 -35.33 48.77
N GLY A 364 -29.86 -35.56 47.47
CA GLY A 364 -28.68 -35.55 46.61
C GLY A 364 -28.13 -34.14 46.41
N GLY A 365 -26.81 -34.02 46.26
CA GLY A 365 -26.17 -32.76 45.91
C GLY A 365 -26.40 -32.39 44.45
N GLY A 366 -26.56 -31.09 44.16
CA GLY A 366 -26.63 -30.58 42.80
C GLY A 366 -25.29 -30.68 42.08
N GLY A 367 -25.32 -30.92 40.77
CA GLY A 367 -24.13 -30.85 39.93
C GLY A 367 -23.65 -29.41 39.74
N GLY A 368 -22.34 -29.21 39.59
CA GLY A 368 -21.76 -27.92 39.28
C GLY A 368 -22.08 -27.48 37.84
N GLY A 369 -22.25 -26.18 37.62
CA GLY A 369 -22.41 -25.63 36.26
C GLY A 369 -21.11 -25.70 35.46
N GLY A 370 -21.19 -25.89 34.15
CA GLY A 370 -20.05 -25.86 33.25
C GLY A 370 -19.44 -24.46 33.13
N GLY A 371 -18.14 -24.40 32.89
CA GLY A 371 -17.42 -23.15 32.66
C GLY A 371 -17.75 -22.52 31.30
N GLY A 372 -17.69 -21.19 31.24
CA GLY A 372 -17.85 -20.41 30.01
C GLY A 372 -16.73 -20.69 29.02
N GLY A 373 -17.01 -20.73 27.72
CA GLY A 373 -15.98 -20.83 26.68
C GLY A 373 -15.27 -19.49 26.50
N GLY A 374 -13.95 -19.55 26.32
CA GLY A 374 -13.14 -18.37 26.03
C GLY A 374 -13.33 -17.89 24.59
N CYS A 375 -13.30 -16.58 24.38
CA CYS A 375 -13.55 -16.01 23.07
C CYS A 375 -12.36 -16.12 22.13
N GLY A 376 -12.63 -16.24 20.83
CA GLY A 376 -11.60 -16.30 19.81
C GLY A 376 -10.83 -14.99 19.74
N GLY A 377 -9.50 -15.09 19.64
CA GLY A 377 -8.61 -13.96 19.45
C GLY A 377 -8.89 -13.24 18.13
N GLN A 378 -8.93 -11.91 18.13
CA GLN A 378 -9.03 -11.13 16.90
C GLN A 378 -7.79 -11.32 16.02
N GLY A 379 -7.98 -11.24 14.70
CA GLY A 379 -6.86 -11.31 13.78
C GLY A 379 -5.96 -10.07 13.88
N GLY A 380 -4.66 -10.26 13.66
CA GLY A 380 -3.69 -9.19 13.65
C GLY A 380 -3.92 -8.26 12.47
N GLN A 381 -3.77 -6.95 12.68
CA GLN A 381 -3.84 -5.96 11.62
C GLN A 381 -2.67 -6.10 10.65
N GLY A 382 -2.89 -5.80 9.37
CA GLY A 382 -1.84 -5.87 8.36
C GLY A 382 -0.88 -4.68 8.42
N GLY A 383 0.39 -4.91 8.09
CA GLY A 383 1.40 -3.87 7.99
C GLY A 383 1.24 -3.04 6.71
N GLN A 384 1.54 -1.74 6.77
CA GLN A 384 1.45 -0.88 5.57
C GLN A 384 2.60 -1.16 4.60
N GLY A 385 2.38 -1.01 3.30
CA GLY A 385 3.42 -1.14 2.29
C GLY A 385 4.44 0.00 2.32
N GLY A 386 5.66 -0.28 1.84
CA GLY A 386 6.67 0.73 1.59
C GLY A 386 6.39 1.51 0.30
N GLY A 387 6.73 2.78 0.28
CA GLY A 387 6.48 3.68 -0.85
C GLY A 387 7.38 3.41 -2.05
N ALA A 388 6.94 3.77 -3.24
CA ALA A 388 7.73 3.62 -4.46
C ALA A 388 8.81 4.70 -4.62
N SER A 389 9.88 4.37 -5.32
CA SER A 389 10.82 5.31 -5.92
C SER A 389 10.77 5.13 -7.43
N ILE A 390 10.18 6.07 -8.15
CA ILE A 390 9.91 5.95 -9.60
C ILE A 390 10.52 7.15 -10.31
N ALA A 391 11.42 6.94 -11.26
CA ALA A 391 11.97 8.07 -12.01
C ALA A 391 10.92 8.67 -12.97
N LEU A 392 10.26 7.85 -13.79
CA LEU A 392 9.19 8.25 -14.70
C LEU A 392 7.92 7.41 -14.47
N LEU A 393 6.79 8.06 -14.20
CA LEU A 393 5.47 7.42 -14.13
C LEU A 393 4.60 7.90 -15.29
N LEU A 394 4.20 6.99 -16.18
CA LEU A 394 3.43 7.25 -17.38
C LEU A 394 2.06 6.58 -17.27
N ILE A 395 1.00 7.36 -17.41
CA ILE A 395 -0.39 6.89 -17.29
C ILE A 395 -1.17 7.44 -18.48
N ASN A 396 -1.69 6.57 -19.34
CA ASN A 396 -2.37 6.98 -20.56
C ASN A 396 -1.58 8.07 -21.35
N GLY A 397 -0.28 7.82 -21.55
CA GLY A 397 0.63 8.80 -22.15
C GLY A 397 1.49 8.25 -23.28
N GLN A 398 1.97 9.16 -24.13
CA GLN A 398 2.92 8.86 -25.22
C GLN A 398 4.15 9.76 -25.06
N VAL A 399 5.28 9.16 -24.68
CA VAL A 399 6.47 9.90 -24.26
C VAL A 399 7.72 9.44 -25.02
N SER A 400 8.48 10.40 -25.56
CA SER A 400 9.84 10.14 -26.05
C SER A 400 10.88 10.54 -25.00
N VAL A 401 11.87 9.69 -24.78
CA VAL A 401 12.93 9.88 -23.79
C VAL A 401 14.27 9.74 -24.49
N GLU A 402 15.03 10.83 -24.56
CA GLU A 402 16.26 10.93 -25.35
C GLU A 402 17.39 11.50 -24.48
N HIS A 403 18.55 10.83 -24.46
CA HIS A 403 19.74 11.29 -23.72
C HIS A 403 19.49 11.57 -22.23
N CYS A 404 18.61 10.79 -21.61
CA CYS A 404 18.21 11.00 -20.22
C CYS A 404 18.98 10.10 -19.24
N ALA A 405 19.14 10.55 -18.00
CA ALA A 405 19.65 9.77 -16.88
C ALA A 405 18.55 9.63 -15.82
N LEU A 406 18.06 8.41 -15.63
CA LEU A 406 16.95 8.09 -14.73
C LEU A 406 17.49 7.38 -13.48
N ARG A 407 17.26 7.98 -12.32
CA ARG A 407 17.80 7.53 -11.04
C ARG A 407 16.72 7.37 -9.99
N THR A 408 16.82 6.31 -9.21
CA THR A 408 15.96 6.08 -8.03
C THR A 408 16.84 5.79 -6.82
N ALA A 409 16.45 6.28 -5.65
CA ALA A 409 17.19 6.00 -4.41
C ALA A 409 16.81 4.66 -3.77
N GLY A 410 15.71 4.03 -4.21
CA GLY A 410 15.23 2.75 -3.72
C GLY A 410 13.85 2.84 -3.06
N GLY A 411 13.14 1.72 -3.02
CA GLY A 411 11.80 1.69 -2.44
C GLY A 411 11.81 1.68 -0.91
N GLY A 412 10.71 2.14 -0.31
CA GLY A 412 10.53 2.15 1.14
C GLY A 412 10.41 0.74 1.72
N LYS A 413 10.86 0.54 2.95
CA LYS A 413 10.63 -0.72 3.68
C LYS A 413 9.13 -0.91 3.99
N GLY A 414 8.61 -2.12 3.86
CA GLY A 414 7.26 -2.47 4.32
C GLY A 414 7.14 -2.55 5.86
N GLY A 415 5.94 -2.31 6.37
CA GLY A 415 5.59 -2.44 7.79
C GLY A 415 5.33 -3.89 8.19
N VAL A 416 5.64 -4.24 9.44
CA VAL A 416 5.39 -5.59 9.99
C VAL A 416 3.89 -5.75 10.26
N GLY A 417 3.29 -6.88 9.89
CA GLY A 417 1.93 -7.23 10.30
C GLY A 417 1.86 -7.57 11.79
N ALA A 418 0.78 -7.22 12.46
CA ALA A 418 0.62 -7.46 13.89
C ALA A 418 0.38 -8.94 14.16
N GLN A 419 0.79 -9.39 15.35
CA GLN A 419 0.45 -10.72 15.80
C GLN A 419 -1.06 -10.84 16.04
N GLY A 420 -1.65 -11.97 15.69
CA GLY A 420 -3.05 -12.23 16.04
C GLY A 420 -3.20 -12.40 17.56
N ALA A 421 -4.25 -11.80 18.12
CA ALA A 421 -4.53 -11.81 19.54
C ALA A 421 -4.65 -13.24 20.08
N GLU A 422 -4.17 -13.46 21.30
CA GLU A 422 -4.44 -14.70 22.03
C GLU A 422 -5.96 -14.84 22.26
N GLY A 423 -6.46 -16.08 22.11
CA GLY A 423 -7.82 -16.41 22.50
C GLY A 423 -7.96 -16.46 24.02
N GLY A 424 -9.15 -16.11 24.51
CA GLY A 424 -9.46 -16.10 25.94
C GLY A 424 -9.37 -17.49 26.55
N ALA A 425 -9.00 -17.56 27.83
CA ALA A 425 -9.04 -18.79 28.61
C ALA A 425 -10.48 -19.30 28.75
N GLY A 426 -10.63 -20.62 28.85
CA GLY A 426 -11.90 -21.22 29.27
C GLY A 426 -12.13 -21.01 30.77
N GLY A 427 -13.38 -20.81 31.16
CA GLY A 427 -13.76 -20.67 32.56
C GLY A 427 -13.69 -22.01 33.30
N PRO A 428 -13.35 -22.03 34.59
CA PRO A 428 -13.37 -23.27 35.36
C PRO A 428 -14.82 -23.77 35.55
N GLY A 429 -14.99 -25.09 35.56
CA GLY A 429 -16.27 -25.70 35.91
C GLY A 429 -16.59 -25.56 37.40
N GLY A 430 -17.87 -25.41 37.71
CA GLY A 430 -18.40 -25.28 39.06
C GLY A 430 -18.19 -26.55 39.89
N LEU A 431 -17.97 -26.36 41.19
CA LEU A 431 -17.83 -27.46 42.13
C LEU A 431 -19.16 -28.19 42.33
N ASN A 432 -19.09 -29.46 42.73
CA ASN A 432 -20.26 -30.24 43.09
C ASN A 432 -20.87 -29.80 44.43
N GLY A 433 -22.18 -29.96 44.56
CA GLY A 433 -22.86 -29.96 45.85
C GLY A 433 -22.69 -31.30 46.56
N THR A 434 -22.57 -31.28 47.89
CA THR A 434 -22.48 -32.51 48.70
C THR A 434 -23.87 -33.07 49.01
N GLY A 435 -24.03 -34.38 48.88
CA GLY A 435 -25.24 -35.09 49.33
C GLY A 435 -25.33 -35.17 50.86
N GLU A 436 -26.54 -35.32 51.38
CA GLU A 436 -26.74 -35.46 52.82
C GLU A 436 -26.26 -36.82 53.36
N THR A 437 -25.79 -36.83 54.61
CA THR A 437 -25.36 -38.04 55.32
C THR A 437 -25.98 -38.07 56.72
N LEU A 438 -26.76 -39.10 57.02
CA LEU A 438 -27.40 -39.26 58.34
C LEU A 438 -27.68 -40.74 58.63
N GLY A 439 -27.45 -41.17 59.87
CA GLY A 439 -27.86 -42.51 60.34
C GLY A 439 -27.26 -43.69 59.56
N GLY A 440 -26.06 -43.54 58.99
CA GLY A 440 -25.41 -44.57 58.16
C GLY A 440 -25.83 -44.57 56.68
N GLY A 441 -26.80 -43.75 56.29
CA GLY A 441 -27.15 -43.49 54.91
C GLY A 441 -26.38 -42.31 54.32
N ARG A 442 -26.11 -42.35 53.01
CA ARG A 442 -25.43 -41.29 52.26
C ARG A 442 -26.10 -41.09 50.92
N ALA A 443 -26.57 -39.87 50.65
CA ALA A 443 -27.01 -39.45 49.32
C ALA A 443 -25.81 -39.16 48.42
N GLY A 444 -26.04 -39.17 47.11
CA GLY A 444 -25.01 -38.91 46.12
C GLY A 444 -24.56 -37.45 46.15
N ASP A 445 -23.25 -37.23 46.02
CA ASP A 445 -22.71 -35.91 45.69
C ASP A 445 -23.03 -35.58 44.23
N GLY A 446 -23.14 -34.29 43.89
CA GLY A 446 -23.20 -33.90 42.48
C GLY A 446 -21.88 -34.19 41.74
N GLY A 447 -21.91 -34.11 40.42
CA GLY A 447 -20.71 -34.07 39.59
C GLY A 447 -20.14 -32.66 39.48
N LYS A 448 -18.82 -32.53 39.30
CA LYS A 448 -18.18 -31.26 38.93
C LYS A 448 -18.62 -30.87 37.51
N GLY A 449 -18.83 -29.57 37.26
CA GLY A 449 -18.98 -29.06 35.90
C GLY A 449 -17.68 -29.21 35.10
N GLY A 450 -17.80 -29.37 33.80
CA GLY A 450 -16.65 -29.33 32.88
C GLY A 450 -16.09 -27.91 32.75
N GLU A 451 -14.79 -27.81 32.50
CA GLU A 451 -14.14 -26.52 32.18
C GLU A 451 -14.57 -26.05 30.79
N GLY A 452 -14.64 -24.75 30.55
CA GLY A 452 -14.86 -24.22 29.20
C GLY A 452 -13.63 -24.42 28.32
N GLY A 453 -13.83 -24.47 27.00
CA GLY A 453 -12.74 -24.51 26.05
C GLY A 453 -12.02 -23.17 25.95
N LYS A 454 -10.70 -23.19 25.70
CA LYS A 454 -9.93 -21.98 25.36
C LYS A 454 -10.33 -21.49 23.97
N GLY A 455 -10.46 -20.19 23.78
CA GLY A 455 -10.60 -19.58 22.46
C GLY A 455 -9.35 -19.81 21.59
N GLY A 456 -9.57 -19.97 20.29
CA GLY A 456 -8.47 -20.04 19.32
C GLY A 456 -7.76 -18.70 19.19
N ARG A 457 -6.45 -18.72 18.94
CA ARG A 457 -5.67 -17.51 18.66
C ARG A 457 -6.06 -16.93 17.31
N GLY A 458 -6.10 -15.60 17.18
CA GLY A 458 -6.26 -14.94 15.89
C GLY A 458 -5.10 -15.21 14.93
N GLY A 459 -5.37 -15.18 13.63
CA GLY A 459 -4.33 -15.23 12.62
C GLY A 459 -3.47 -13.97 12.64
N ASN A 460 -2.18 -14.10 12.35
CA ASN A 460 -1.30 -12.93 12.21
C ASN A 460 -1.73 -12.07 11.01
N GLY A 461 -1.57 -10.75 11.11
CA GLY A 461 -1.72 -9.87 9.95
C GLY A 461 -0.58 -10.08 8.96
N GLY A 462 -0.87 -9.93 7.67
CA GLY A 462 0.15 -9.89 6.64
C GLY A 462 1.06 -8.67 6.82
N SER A 463 2.33 -8.80 6.49
CA SER A 463 3.26 -7.67 6.42
C SER A 463 3.08 -6.90 5.12
N GLY A 464 3.40 -5.61 5.16
CA GLY A 464 3.45 -4.78 3.98
C GLY A 464 4.60 -5.18 3.06
N GLY A 465 4.34 -5.11 1.75
CA GLY A 465 5.36 -5.31 0.73
C GLY A 465 6.41 -4.20 0.78
N GLY A 466 7.62 -4.50 0.34
CA GLY A 466 8.61 -3.46 0.08
C GLY A 466 8.19 -2.58 -1.10
N GLY A 467 8.50 -1.29 -1.05
CA GLY A 467 8.19 -0.39 -2.15
C GLY A 467 9.04 -0.66 -3.38
N PRO A 468 8.54 -0.45 -4.60
CA PRO A 468 9.30 -0.68 -5.82
C PRO A 468 10.32 0.42 -6.09
N SER A 469 11.34 0.10 -6.89
CA SER A 469 12.36 1.01 -7.40
C SER A 469 12.42 0.89 -8.93
N VAL A 470 11.81 1.83 -9.64
CA VAL A 470 11.51 1.69 -11.07
C VAL A 470 12.01 2.88 -11.88
N GLY A 471 12.68 2.60 -12.99
CA GLY A 471 13.08 3.62 -13.96
C GLY A 471 11.87 4.25 -14.65
N VAL A 472 11.13 3.47 -15.43
CA VAL A 472 9.91 3.87 -16.12
C VAL A 472 8.76 2.92 -15.77
N TRP A 473 7.69 3.46 -15.22
CA TRP A 473 6.45 2.74 -14.97
C TRP A 473 5.40 3.17 -16.00
N CYS A 474 4.79 2.21 -16.70
CA CYS A 474 3.74 2.47 -17.66
C CYS A 474 2.40 1.87 -17.21
N GLN A 475 1.33 2.63 -17.36
CA GLN A 475 -0.06 2.17 -17.32
C GLN A 475 -0.74 2.67 -18.59
N ASP A 476 -1.18 1.76 -19.45
CA ASP A 476 -1.83 2.08 -20.73
C ASP A 476 -1.07 3.15 -21.54
N SER A 477 0.26 3.08 -21.52
CA SER A 477 1.15 4.10 -22.08
C SER A 477 2.15 3.52 -23.06
N SER A 478 2.69 4.36 -23.94
CA SER A 478 3.80 4.04 -24.82
C SER A 478 4.99 4.95 -24.53
N VAL A 479 6.19 4.38 -24.59
CA VAL A 479 7.44 5.11 -24.37
C VAL A 479 8.49 4.64 -25.35
N SER A 480 9.19 5.59 -25.96
CA SER A 480 10.39 5.33 -26.75
C SER A 480 11.59 5.89 -26.00
N ALA A 481 12.56 5.04 -25.67
CA ALA A 481 13.77 5.46 -24.99
C ALA A 481 14.99 5.29 -25.91
N GLN A 482 15.73 6.37 -26.11
CA GLN A 482 16.98 6.42 -26.85
C GLN A 482 18.08 6.99 -25.95
N ASP A 483 19.26 6.35 -25.98
CA ASP A 483 20.46 6.80 -25.26
C ASP A 483 20.20 7.17 -23.79
N THR A 484 19.33 6.39 -23.12
CA THR A 484 18.89 6.61 -21.75
C THR A 484 19.60 5.66 -20.79
N THR A 485 20.05 6.18 -19.65
CA THR A 485 20.77 5.41 -18.62
C THR A 485 19.95 5.26 -17.34
N PHE A 486 20.04 4.09 -16.71
CA PHE A 486 19.33 3.76 -15.48
C PHE A 486 20.29 3.48 -14.33
N ILE A 487 20.11 4.17 -13.20
CA ILE A 487 20.81 3.86 -11.94
C ILE A 487 19.76 3.74 -10.85
N LEU A 488 19.32 2.52 -10.61
CA LEU A 488 18.24 2.23 -9.68
C LEU A 488 18.77 1.73 -8.34
N GLY A 489 18.26 2.32 -7.26
CA GLY A 489 18.37 1.76 -5.92
C GLY A 489 17.61 0.45 -5.80
N ASP A 490 17.81 -0.26 -4.69
CA ASP A 490 17.13 -1.54 -4.45
C ASP A 490 15.63 -1.34 -4.20
N GLY A 491 14.85 -2.38 -4.50
CA GLY A 491 13.49 -2.45 -4.00
C GLY A 491 13.50 -2.50 -2.48
N GLY A 492 12.45 -1.95 -1.86
CA GLY A 492 12.30 -1.97 -0.42
C GLY A 492 12.28 -3.39 0.13
N VAL A 493 12.81 -3.58 1.34
CA VAL A 493 12.65 -4.86 2.03
C VAL A 493 11.22 -5.00 2.56
N PRO A 494 10.66 -6.22 2.60
CA PRO A 494 9.34 -6.45 3.19
C PRO A 494 9.35 -6.20 4.70
N GLY A 495 8.16 -6.07 5.30
CA GLY A 495 8.01 -5.97 6.74
C GLY A 495 8.52 -7.21 7.49
N ALA A 496 8.32 -8.41 6.93
CA ALA A 496 8.80 -9.67 7.48
C ALA A 496 9.58 -10.48 6.43
N PRO A 497 10.44 -11.42 6.83
CA PRO A 497 11.19 -12.27 5.89
C PRO A 497 10.32 -13.09 4.93
N SER A 498 9.07 -13.39 5.31
CA SER A 498 8.08 -14.08 4.46
C SER A 498 7.39 -13.18 3.42
N GLY A 499 7.53 -11.86 3.55
CA GLY A 499 6.86 -10.90 2.68
C GLY A 499 7.57 -10.67 1.35
N ASN A 500 6.93 -9.94 0.45
CA ASN A 500 7.47 -9.68 -0.88
C ASN A 500 8.32 -8.40 -0.90
N PRO A 501 9.59 -8.49 -1.37
CA PRO A 501 10.41 -7.29 -1.56
C PRO A 501 9.89 -6.46 -2.73
N GLY A 502 10.30 -5.19 -2.71
CA GLY A 502 10.10 -4.27 -3.80
C GLY A 502 10.70 -4.76 -5.11
N VAL A 503 9.99 -4.61 -6.21
CA VAL A 503 10.59 -4.86 -7.53
C VAL A 503 11.62 -3.79 -7.88
N ARG A 504 12.71 -4.21 -8.55
CA ARG A 504 13.72 -3.32 -9.14
C ARG A 504 13.76 -3.54 -10.64
N LYS A 505 13.30 -2.57 -11.43
CA LYS A 505 13.22 -2.70 -12.90
C LYS A 505 13.45 -1.38 -13.63
N ASP A 506 14.15 -1.44 -14.75
CA ASP A 506 14.30 -0.29 -15.64
C ASP A 506 12.96 0.08 -16.27
N TYR A 507 12.17 -0.91 -16.72
CA TYR A 507 10.81 -0.74 -17.20
C TYR A 507 9.83 -1.65 -16.43
N HIS A 508 8.67 -1.10 -16.08
CA HIS A 508 7.58 -1.85 -15.47
C HIS A 508 6.28 -1.62 -16.25
N GLN A 509 5.69 -2.69 -16.78
CA GLN A 509 4.43 -2.68 -17.53
C GLN A 509 4.45 -1.81 -18.81
N CYS A 510 5.64 -1.56 -19.38
CA CYS A 510 5.80 -0.82 -20.63
C CYS A 510 5.78 -1.79 -21.83
N PRO A 511 4.78 -1.73 -22.72
CA PRO A 511 4.68 -2.64 -23.86
C PRO A 511 5.90 -2.53 -24.79
N GLY A 512 6.45 -3.67 -25.21
CA GLY A 512 7.58 -3.73 -26.14
C GLY A 512 8.95 -3.43 -25.52
N LEU A 513 9.02 -3.23 -24.21
CA LEU A 513 10.26 -2.99 -23.46
C LEU A 513 10.49 -4.08 -22.39
N PRO A 514 11.76 -4.36 -22.05
CA PRO A 514 12.15 -5.52 -21.22
C PRO A 514 11.79 -5.41 -19.73
#